data_AF-A0A2J0UCL4-F1
#
_entry.id   AF-A0A2J0UCL4-F1
#
_cell.length_a   1.000
_cell.length_b   1.000
_cell.length_c   1.000
_cell.angle_alpha   90.00
_cell.angle_beta   90.00
_cell.angle_gamma   90.00
#
_symmetry.space_group_name_H-M   'P 1'
#
loop_
_entity.id
_entity.type
_entity.pdbx_description
1 polymer ?
#
loop_
_entity_poly.entity_id
_entity_poly.type
_entity_poly.pdbx_seq_one_letter_code
_entity_poly.pdbx_strand_id
1 'polypeptide(L)'
;MSGFDFSDLSPDQRRLLDLGGWTADHPHAETKPGRKDAWGLIERGLLLAVSVRRRDSYGSYSLTEYRVPDTARRAWAQHKGSSV
;
A
#
# COMPACT_ATOMS: atom_id res chain seq x y z
N MET A 1 -16.08 7.60 -13.31
CA MET A 1 -14.63 7.60 -13.03
C MET A 1 -14.46 7.48 -11.54
N SER A 2 -13.79 6.44 -11.05
CA SER A 2 -13.35 6.39 -9.65
C SER A 2 -12.48 7.63 -9.40
N GLY A 3 -12.83 8.49 -8.45
CA GLY A 3 -12.15 9.77 -8.19
C GLY A 3 -10.71 9.67 -7.68
N PHE A 4 -10.02 8.56 -7.97
CA PHE A 4 -8.64 8.29 -7.61
C PHE A 4 -7.71 8.57 -8.80
N ASP A 5 -6.58 9.21 -8.51
CA ASP A 5 -5.53 9.48 -9.49
C ASP A 5 -4.47 8.36 -9.51
N PHE A 6 -4.45 7.60 -10.61
CA PHE A 6 -3.48 6.52 -10.86
C PHE A 6 -2.38 6.91 -11.87
N SER A 7 -2.28 8.18 -12.24
CA SER A 7 -1.26 8.65 -13.17
C SER A 7 0.15 8.58 -12.58
N ASP A 8 1.16 8.35 -13.43
CA ASP A 8 2.59 8.44 -13.10
C ASP A 8 3.06 7.60 -11.91
N LEU A 9 2.36 6.50 -11.59
CA LEU A 9 2.77 5.58 -10.53
C LEU A 9 4.08 4.89 -10.89
N SER A 10 5.05 4.93 -9.96
CA SER A 10 6.29 4.16 -10.07
C SER A 10 6.01 2.65 -10.06
N PRO A 11 6.94 1.81 -10.57
CA PRO A 11 6.78 0.36 -10.51
C PRO A 11 6.53 -0.16 -9.07
N ASP A 12 7.20 0.41 -8.08
CA ASP A 12 7.05 0.02 -6.67
C ASP A 12 5.69 0.44 -6.10
N GLN A 13 5.18 1.61 -6.49
CA GLN A 13 3.84 2.05 -6.11
C GLN A 13 2.76 1.15 -6.70
N ARG A 14 2.87 0.78 -7.98
CA ARG A 14 1.95 -0.17 -8.62
C ARG A 14 1.98 -1.52 -7.92
N ARG A 15 3.18 -2.03 -7.64
CA ARG A 15 3.36 -3.29 -6.90
C ARG A 15 2.71 -3.23 -5.52
N LEU A 16 2.84 -2.11 -4.81
CA LEU A 16 2.19 -1.95 -3.50
C LEU A 16 0.66 -1.99 -3.60
N LEU A 17 0.08 -1.39 -4.65
CA LEU A 17 -1.36 -1.49 -4.91
C LEU A 17 -1.80 -2.91 -5.30
N ASP A 18 -1.00 -3.61 -6.10
CA ASP A 18 -1.26 -4.99 -6.52
C ASP A 18 -1.26 -5.96 -5.33
N LEU A 19 -0.36 -5.75 -4.37
CA LEU A 19 -0.30 -6.54 -3.13
C LEU A 19 -1.33 -6.09 -2.09
N GLY A 20 -2.09 -5.02 -2.36
CA GLY A 20 -3.06 -4.48 -1.42
C GLY A 20 -2.45 -3.77 -0.22
N GLY A 21 -1.16 -3.42 -0.29
CA GLY A 21 -0.39 -2.75 0.75
C GLY A 21 0.85 -3.56 1.17
N TRP A 22 1.37 -3.23 2.34
CA TRP A 22 2.48 -3.92 3.00
C TRP A 22 2.19 -4.09 4.48
N THR A 23 2.35 -5.32 4.98
CA THR A 23 2.26 -5.66 6.41
C THR A 23 3.45 -6.54 6.77
N ALA A 24 3.87 -6.51 8.03
CA ALA A 24 5.02 -7.27 8.49
C ALA A 24 4.79 -8.80 8.47
N ASP A 25 3.53 -9.25 8.41
CA ASP A 25 3.16 -10.68 8.43
C ASP A 25 3.01 -11.29 7.02
N HIS A 26 3.08 -10.48 5.96
CA HIS A 26 2.79 -10.97 4.62
C HIS A 26 4.02 -11.67 4.01
N PRO A 27 3.85 -12.71 3.17
CA PRO A 27 4.97 -13.37 2.45
C PRO A 27 5.78 -12.46 1.51
N HIS A 28 5.42 -11.18 1.38
CA HIS A 28 6.18 -10.17 0.62
C HIS A 28 6.71 -9.05 1.54
N ALA A 29 6.78 -9.30 2.85
CA ALA A 29 7.23 -8.33 3.85
C ALA A 29 8.73 -7.97 3.71
N GLU A 30 9.50 -8.78 2.97
CA GLU A 30 10.96 -8.69 2.85
C GLU A 30 11.47 -7.31 2.44
N THR A 31 10.67 -6.53 1.70
CA THR A 31 11.01 -5.16 1.34
C THR A 31 9.92 -4.20 1.81
N LYS A 32 10.18 -3.54 2.93
CA LYS A 32 9.36 -2.41 3.37
C LYS A 32 9.40 -1.32 2.30
N PRO A 33 8.25 -0.75 1.88
CA PRO A 33 8.24 0.30 0.87
C PRO A 33 9.02 1.54 1.35
N GLY A 34 9.69 2.19 0.41
CA GLY A 34 10.36 3.47 0.65
C GLY A 34 9.36 4.52 1.12
N ARG A 35 9.82 5.45 1.98
CA ARG A 35 8.97 6.53 2.50
C ARG A 35 8.32 7.34 1.38
N LYS A 36 9.08 7.62 0.30
CA LYS A 36 8.61 8.39 -0.85
C LYS A 36 7.47 7.69 -1.59
N ASP A 37 7.59 6.39 -1.84
CA ASP A 37 6.60 5.60 -2.57
C ASP A 37 5.27 5.52 -1.80
N ALA A 38 5.36 5.26 -0.49
CA ALA A 38 4.19 5.22 0.38
C ALA A 38 3.53 6.61 0.51
N TRP A 39 4.33 7.67 0.67
CA TRP A 39 3.81 9.03 0.86
C TRP A 39 2.99 9.52 -0.34
N GLY A 40 3.51 9.36 -1.56
CA GLY A 40 2.79 9.78 -2.76
C GLY A 40 1.45 9.06 -2.95
N LEU A 41 1.35 7.79 -2.51
CA LEU A 41 0.08 7.06 -2.53
C LEU A 41 -0.88 7.52 -1.42
N ILE A 42 -0.37 7.89 -0.24
CA ILE A 42 -1.17 8.41 0.86
C ILE A 42 -1.82 9.75 0.49
N GLU A 43 -1.06 10.67 -0.11
CA GLU A 43 -1.59 11.98 -0.56
C GLU A 43 -2.72 11.83 -1.57
N ARG A 44 -2.69 10.77 -2.37
CA ARG A 44 -3.73 10.43 -3.37
C ARG A 44 -4.89 9.61 -2.80
N GLY A 45 -4.87 9.31 -1.50
CA GLY A 45 -5.89 8.47 -0.86
C GLY A 45 -5.84 6.99 -1.27
N LEU A 46 -4.76 6.55 -1.91
CA LEU A 46 -4.58 5.18 -2.41
C LEU A 46 -4.02 4.22 -1.36
N LEU A 47 -3.48 4.77 -0.26
CA LEU A 47 -2.82 4.02 0.78
C LEU A 47 -3.08 4.68 2.14
N LEU A 48 -3.18 3.87 3.18
CA LEU A 48 -3.29 4.30 4.56
C LEU A 48 -2.06 3.85 5.34
N ALA A 49 -1.45 4.78 6.06
CA ALA A 49 -0.45 4.45 7.08
C ALA A 49 -1.15 4.09 8.38
N VAL A 50 -0.87 2.90 8.91
CA VAL A 50 -1.46 2.39 10.15
C VAL A 50 -0.34 2.06 11.12
N SER A 51 -0.31 2.77 12.25
CA SER A 51 0.60 2.43 13.35
C SER A 51 0.09 1.19 14.06
N VAL A 52 0.90 0.13 14.07
CA VAL A 52 0.60 -1.13 14.78
C VAL A 52 1.66 -1.41 15.83
N ARG A 53 1.24 -1.98 16.95
CA ARG A 53 2.14 -2.51 17.97
C ARG A 53 2.28 -4.01 17.77
N ARG A 54 3.50 -4.48 17.60
CA ARG A 54 3.84 -5.89 17.46
C ARG A 54 4.59 -6.39 18.69
N ARG A 55 4.58 -7.69 18.88
CA ARG A 55 5.35 -8.39 19.90
C ARG A 55 5.99 -9.63 19.28
N ASP A 56 7.26 -9.82 19.54
CA ASP A 56 8.03 -11.01 19.19
C ASP A 56 8.80 -11.54 20.43
N SER A 57 9.73 -12.46 20.20
CA SER A 57 10.57 -13.04 21.26
C SER A 57 11.51 -12.04 21.94
N TYR A 58 11.75 -10.87 21.34
CA TYR A 58 12.67 -9.84 21.84
C TYR A 58 11.96 -8.68 22.53
N GLY A 59 10.64 -8.57 22.38
CA GLY A 59 9.85 -7.57 23.09
C GLY A 59 8.69 -7.03 22.26
N SER A 60 8.22 -5.84 22.61
CA SER A 60 7.17 -5.15 21.84
C SER A 60 7.73 -3.92 21.15
N TYR A 61 7.36 -3.73 19.89
CA TYR A 61 7.80 -2.61 19.07
C TYR A 61 6.64 -2.04 18.26
N SER A 62 6.77 -0.78 17.83
CA SER A 62 5.79 -0.12 16.96
C SER A 62 6.32 -0.05 15.54
N LEU A 63 5.45 -0.32 14.56
CA LEU A 63 5.78 -0.16 13.15
C LEU A 63 4.59 0.43 12.38
N THR A 64 4.88 1.05 11.24
CA THR A 64 3.86 1.54 10.31
C THR A 64 3.63 0.48 9.24
N GLU A 65 2.40 -0.01 9.16
CA GLU A 65 1.90 -0.79 8.04
C GLU A 65 1.22 0.10 7.02
N TYR A 66 1.13 -0.40 5.80
CA TYR A 66 0.48 0.30 4.72
C TYR A 66 -0.65 -0.55 4.17
N ARG A 67 -1.85 0.01 4.09
CA ARG A 67 -3.03 -0.73 3.62
C ARG A 67 -3.72 0.04 2.52
N VAL A 68 -4.08 -0.65 1.44
CA VAL A 68 -4.90 -0.06 0.38
C VAL A 68 -6.37 -0.08 0.82
N PRO A 69 -7.07 1.06 0.89
CA PRO A 69 -8.51 1.10 1.15
C PRO A 69 -9.31 0.25 0.17
N ASP A 70 -10.41 -0.37 0.59
CA ASP A 70 -11.24 -1.19 -0.31
C ASP A 70 -11.78 -0.41 -1.52
N THR A 71 -12.06 0.89 -1.36
CA THR A 71 -12.46 1.78 -2.45
C THR A 71 -11.33 1.96 -3.47
N ALA A 72 -10.10 2.23 -3.01
CA ALA A 72 -8.93 2.34 -3.86
C ALA A 72 -8.57 1.01 -4.52
N ARG A 73 -8.69 -0.12 -3.79
CA ARG A 73 -8.46 -1.47 -4.32
C ARG A 73 -9.40 -1.81 -5.47
N ARG A 74 -10.70 -1.53 -5.32
CA ARG A 74 -11.71 -1.73 -6.38
C ARG A 74 -11.43 -0.85 -7.59
N ALA A 75 -11.12 0.42 -7.36
CA ALA A 75 -10.77 1.36 -8.42
C ALA A 75 -9.51 0.93 -9.18
N TRP A 76 -8.49 0.43 -8.47
CA TRP A 76 -7.27 -0.09 -9.07
C TRP A 76 -7.53 -1.33 -9.93
N ALA A 77 -8.35 -2.26 -9.45
CA ALA A 77 -8.74 -3.44 -10.23
C ALA A 77 -9.48 -3.06 -11.53
N GLN A 78 -10.40 -2.09 -11.46
CA GLN A 78 -11.09 -1.56 -12.65
C GLN A 78 -10.11 -0.88 -13.61
N HIS A 79 -9.19 -0.06 -13.11
CA HIS A 79 -8.17 0.61 -13.92
C HIS A 79 -7.34 -0.41 -14.71
N LYS A 80 -6.87 -1.47 -14.06
CA LYS A 80 -6.11 -2.54 -14.72
C LYS A 80 -6.92 -3.29 -15.78
N GLY A 81 -8.21 -3.52 -15.54
CA GLY A 81 -9.10 -4.19 -16.50
C GLY A 81 -9.42 -3.35 -17.73
N SER A 82 -9.37 -2.02 -17.63
CA SER A 82 -9.60 -1.09 -18.74
C SER A 82 -8.34 -0.75 -19.54
N SER A 83 -7.16 -1.18 -19.08
CA SER A 83 -5.87 -0.95 -19.75
C SER A 83 -5.40 -2.14 -20.60
N VAL A 84 -6.28 -3.10 -20.87
CA VAL A 84 -6.04 -4.28 -21.74
C VAL A 84 -6.66 -4.06 -23.10
#